data_AF-A0A8H9W3T7-F1
#
_entry.id   AF-A0A8H9W3T7-F1
#
_cell.length_a   1.000
_cell.length_b   1.000
_cell.length_c   1.000
_cell.angle_alpha   90.00
_cell.angle_beta   90.00
_cell.angle_gamma   90.00
#
_symmetry.space_group_name_H-M   'P 1'
#
loop_
_entity.id
_entity.type
_entity.pdbx_description
1 polymer ?
#
loop_
_entity_poly.entity_id
_entity_poly.type
_entity_poly.pdbx_seq_one_letter_code
_entity_poly.pdbx_strand_id
1 'polypeptide(L)'
;MTKAKARGYIDIREDKKGTSYRVKVRVRDSTRPTGYYEKNASFETIKKAEIWRDKKVKELDRYGIPTLDEEIEKQEKIANSRLKEIKLGELISIYIDDPENDRKTLEIVSIMVYLKLHLIKLQINE
;
A
#
# COMPACT_ATOMS: atom_id res chain seq x y z
N MET A 1 -17.51 4.74 27.43
CA MET A 1 -16.04 4.88 27.33
C MET A 1 -15.71 5.48 25.97
N THR A 2 -14.99 6.61 25.93
CA THR A 2 -14.56 7.22 24.66
C THR A 2 -13.51 6.34 24.00
N LYS A 3 -13.77 5.85 22.78
CA LYS A 3 -12.77 5.08 22.01
C LYS A 3 -11.51 5.94 21.83
N ALA A 4 -10.35 5.36 22.08
CA ALA A 4 -9.07 6.06 21.91
C ALA A 4 -8.90 6.47 20.44
N LYS A 5 -8.66 7.76 20.20
CA LYS A 5 -8.53 8.31 18.85
C LYS A 5 -7.14 8.01 18.25
N ALA A 6 -7.10 7.63 16.98
CA ALA A 6 -5.84 7.41 16.28
C ALA A 6 -5.10 8.73 16.00
N ARG A 7 -3.77 8.70 16.10
CA ARG A 7 -2.91 9.86 15.82
C ARG A 7 -1.82 9.47 14.81
N GLY A 8 -1.75 10.19 13.70
CA GLY A 8 -0.75 10.03 12.67
C GLY A 8 0.35 11.09 12.72
N TYR A 9 1.58 10.71 12.45
CA TYR A 9 2.78 11.52 12.44
C TYR A 9 3.58 11.23 11.16
N ILE A 10 4.24 12.24 10.62
CA ILE A 10 5.14 12.11 9.46
C ILE A 10 6.45 12.79 9.84
N ASP A 11 7.52 12.02 9.86
CA ASP A 11 8.88 12.49 10.08
C ASP A 11 9.60 12.55 8.72
N ILE A 12 10.17 13.71 8.41
CA ILE A 12 11.00 13.89 7.22
C ILE A 12 12.42 13.43 7.57
N ARG A 13 13.01 12.62 6.70
CA ARG A 13 14.38 12.12 6.82
C ARG A 13 15.13 12.42 5.53
N GLU A 14 16.15 13.25 5.65
CA GLU A 14 17.05 13.57 4.55
C GLU A 14 18.29 12.67 4.65
N ASP A 15 18.58 11.94 3.57
CA ASP A 15 19.79 11.14 3.44
C ASP A 15 20.54 11.48 2.13
N LYS A 16 21.70 10.84 1.92
CA LYS A 16 22.52 11.05 0.71
C LYS A 16 21.83 10.57 -0.58
N LYS A 17 20.77 9.76 -0.48
CA LYS A 17 20.01 9.18 -1.59
C LYS A 17 18.73 9.98 -1.89
N GLY A 18 18.31 10.86 -0.99
CA GLY A 18 17.20 11.78 -1.16
C GLY A 18 16.39 11.99 0.12
N THR A 19 15.21 12.59 -0.04
CA THR A 19 14.26 12.78 1.07
C THR A 19 13.34 11.57 1.18
N SER A 20 13.20 11.04 2.38
CA SER A 20 12.24 9.99 2.74
C SER A 20 11.31 10.47 3.84
N TYR A 21 10.10 9.92 3.85
CA TYR A 21 9.02 10.32 4.76
C TYR A 21 8.61 9.09 5.57
N ARG A 22 8.98 9.07 6.85
CA ARG A 22 8.60 7.99 7.77
C ARG A 22 7.27 8.36 8.42
N VAL A 23 6.29 7.48 8.28
CA VAL A 23 4.95 7.67 8.84
C VAL A 23 4.76 6.75 10.03
N LYS A 24 4.15 7.27 11.09
CA LYS A 24 3.80 6.54 12.30
C LYS A 24 2.35 6.85 12.68
N VAL A 25 1.53 5.82 12.85
CA VAL A 25 0.15 5.94 13.36
C VAL A 25 0.05 5.17 14.67
N ARG A 26 -0.43 5.83 15.72
CA ARG A 26 -0.58 5.23 17.06
C ARG A 26 -1.97 5.42 17.65
N VAL A 27 -2.41 4.44 18.41
CA VAL A 27 -3.64 4.46 19.23
C VAL A 27 -3.28 4.02 20.64
N ARG A 28 -3.83 4.68 21.66
CA ARG A 28 -3.60 4.30 23.06
C ARG A 28 -4.29 2.96 23.34
N ASP A 29 -3.53 2.02 23.88
CA ASP A 29 -4.00 0.66 24.19
C ASP A 29 -3.32 0.18 25.47
N SER A 30 -4.05 0.14 26.58
CA SER A 30 -3.52 -0.28 27.88
C SER A 30 -3.25 -1.78 27.96
N THR A 31 -3.74 -2.57 27.00
CA THR A 31 -3.52 -4.02 26.97
C THR A 31 -2.16 -4.39 26.37
N ARG A 32 -1.49 -3.45 25.68
CA ARG A 32 -0.18 -3.67 25.06
C ARG A 32 0.95 -3.24 25.99
N PRO A 33 2.11 -3.92 26.00
CA PRO A 33 3.24 -3.59 26.87
C PRO A 33 3.76 -2.15 26.72
N THR A 34 3.68 -1.61 25.51
CA THR A 34 4.11 -0.24 25.19
C THR A 34 3.06 0.82 25.52
N GLY A 35 1.84 0.41 25.89
CA GLY A 35 0.68 1.30 26.07
C GLY A 35 0.08 1.84 24.76
N TYR A 36 0.59 1.39 23.60
CA TYR A 36 0.15 1.84 22.29
C TYR A 36 0.11 0.69 21.28
N TYR A 37 -0.93 0.71 20.45
CA TYR A 37 -0.90 0.07 19.14
C TYR A 37 -0.24 1.01 18.14
N GLU A 38 0.75 0.52 17.38
CA GLU A 38 1.52 1.33 16.45
C GLU A 38 1.66 0.63 15.09
N LYS A 39 1.50 1.39 14.01
CA LYS A 39 1.89 1.00 12.65
C LYS A 39 2.79 2.07 12.04
N ASN A 40 3.80 1.62 11.31
CA ASN A 40 4.78 2.48 10.68
C ASN A 40 5.01 2.08 9.22
N ALA A 41 5.40 3.05 8.40
CA ALA A 41 5.73 2.88 6.99
C ALA A 41 6.71 3.98 6.56
N SER A 42 7.37 3.81 5.41
CA SER A 42 8.25 4.82 4.83
C SER A 42 7.91 5.03 3.35
N PHE A 43 8.00 6.28 2.88
CA PHE A 43 7.66 6.66 1.51
C PHE A 43 8.68 7.64 0.95
N GLU A 44 8.81 7.66 -0.38
CA GLU A 44 9.69 8.59 -1.10
C GLU A 44 9.04 9.97 -1.30
N THR A 45 7.71 10.06 -1.17
CA THR A 45 6.99 11.32 -1.39
C THR A 45 6.04 11.64 -0.24
N ILE A 46 5.92 12.93 0.09
CA ILE A 46 5.03 13.43 1.13
C ILE A 46 3.57 13.06 0.86
N LYS A 47 3.13 13.15 -0.40
CA LYS A 47 1.75 12.82 -0.80
C LYS A 47 1.40 11.36 -0.52
N LYS A 48 2.31 10.42 -0.80
CA LYS A 48 2.11 8.99 -0.49
C LYS A 48 2.06 8.77 1.03
N ALA A 49 2.92 9.46 1.78
CA ALA A 49 2.94 9.41 3.23
C ALA A 49 1.62 9.91 3.85
N GLU A 50 1.09 11.04 3.38
CA GLU A 50 -0.19 11.61 3.83
C GLU A 50 -1.38 10.71 3.52
N ILE A 51 -1.48 10.21 2.28
CA ILE A 51 -2.55 9.29 1.87
C ILE A 51 -2.55 8.05 2.77
N TRP A 52 -1.38 7.47 3.02
CA TRP A 52 -1.27 6.29 3.87
C TRP A 52 -1.63 6.59 5.33
N ARG A 53 -1.13 7.71 5.88
CA ARG A 53 -1.45 8.18 7.24
C ARG A 53 -2.96 8.30 7.41
N ASP A 54 -3.60 9.05 6.52
CA ASP A 54 -5.02 9.40 6.65
C ASP A 54 -5.90 8.17 6.47
N LYS A 55 -5.54 7.28 5.53
CA LYS A 55 -6.20 5.99 5.38
C LYS A 55 -6.12 5.18 6.67
N LYS A 56 -4.94 5.07 7.28
CA LYS A 56 -4.74 4.29 8.50
C LYS A 56 -5.42 4.89 9.72
N VAL A 57 -5.41 6.21 9.86
CA VAL A 57 -6.16 6.90 10.92
C VAL A 57 -7.66 6.65 10.75
N LYS A 58 -8.20 6.80 9.54
CA LYS A 58 -9.62 6.52 9.27
C LYS A 58 -10.00 5.06 9.52
N GLU A 59 -9.14 4.11 9.13
CA GLU A 59 -9.37 2.69 9.43
C GLU A 59 -9.45 2.44 10.93
N LEU A 60 -8.52 3.00 11.71
CA LEU A 60 -8.49 2.79 13.16
C LEU A 60 -9.61 3.54 13.90
N ASP A 61 -9.98 4.75 13.44
CA ASP A 61 -11.11 5.49 14.00
C ASP A 61 -12.45 4.79 13.70
N ARG A 62 -12.58 4.13 12.54
CA ARG A 62 -13.81 3.42 12.13
C ARG A 62 -13.92 2.03 12.77
N TYR A 63 -12.89 1.20 12.62
CA TYR A 63 -12.91 -0.22 12.98
C TYR A 63 -12.32 -0.49 14.37
N GLY A 64 -11.57 0.45 14.94
CA GLY A 64 -10.87 0.25 16.20
C GLY A 64 -9.50 -0.42 16.02
N ILE A 65 -8.87 -0.75 17.16
CA ILE A 65 -7.60 -1.47 17.18
C ILE A 65 -7.91 -2.96 16.93
N PRO A 66 -7.25 -3.60 15.93
CA PRO A 66 -7.45 -5.01 15.70
C PRO A 66 -6.94 -5.84 16.88
N THR A 67 -7.65 -6.93 17.18
CA THR A 67 -7.21 -7.92 18.16
C THR A 67 -6.02 -8.73 17.64
N LEU A 68 -5.33 -9.44 18.53
CA LEU A 68 -4.19 -10.28 18.14
C LEU A 68 -4.63 -11.36 17.11
N ASP A 69 -5.80 -11.96 17.34
CA ASP A 69 -6.35 -13.01 16.47
C ASP A 69 -6.70 -12.47 15.08
N GLU A 70 -7.27 -11.25 14.99
CA GLU A 70 -7.53 -10.59 13.71
C GLU A 70 -6.24 -10.25 12.95
N GLU A 71 -5.16 -9.89 13.67
CA GLU A 71 -3.85 -9.67 13.05
C GLU A 71 -3.26 -10.97 12.51
N ILE A 72 -3.38 -12.08 13.24
CA ILE A 72 -2.92 -13.42 12.83
C ILE A 72 -3.72 -13.91 11.62
N GLU A 73 -5.05 -13.89 11.69
CA GLU A 73 -5.93 -14.33 10.59
C GLU A 73 -5.64 -13.54 9.31
N LYS A 74 -5.35 -12.24 9.41
CA LYS A 74 -4.98 -11.43 8.26
C LYS A 74 -3.62 -11.82 7.67
N GLN A 75 -2.64 -12.14 8.52
CA GLN A 75 -1.35 -12.63 8.05
C GLN A 75 -1.48 -13.99 7.38
N GLU A 76 -2.28 -14.90 7.96
CA GLU A 76 -2.57 -16.21 7.39
C GLU A 76 -3.34 -16.09 6.08
N LYS A 77 -4.33 -15.20 5.97
CA LYS A 77 -5.03 -14.94 4.70
C LYS A 77 -4.10 -14.40 3.61
N ILE A 78 -3.12 -13.56 3.95
CA ILE A 78 -2.11 -13.11 2.99
C ILE A 78 -1.17 -14.26 2.63
N ALA A 79 -0.73 -15.04 3.61
CA ALA A 79 0.18 -16.16 3.41
C ALA A 79 -0.45 -17.30 2.58
N ASN A 80 -1.75 -17.53 2.76
CA ASN A 80 -2.57 -18.54 2.09
C ASN A 80 -3.32 -17.97 0.88
N SER A 81 -3.11 -16.70 0.54
CA SER A 81 -3.70 -16.12 -0.66
C SER A 81 -3.08 -16.79 -1.88
N ARG A 82 -3.92 -17.35 -2.76
CA ARG A 82 -3.51 -17.94 -4.05
C ARG A 82 -2.72 -16.96 -4.92
N LEU A 83 -2.80 -15.65 -4.66
CA LEU A 83 -2.03 -14.60 -5.31
C LEU A 83 -0.54 -14.59 -4.99
N LYS A 84 -0.09 -15.34 -3.97
CA LYS A 84 1.33 -15.43 -3.61
C LYS A 84 2.16 -16.16 -4.67
N GLU A 85 1.52 -17.03 -5.45
CA GLU A 85 2.16 -17.84 -6.50
C GLU A 85 1.83 -17.35 -7.92
N ILE A 86 0.88 -16.42 -8.06
CA ILE A 86 0.45 -15.92 -9.37
C ILE A 86 1.48 -14.90 -9.85
N LYS A 87 2.20 -15.25 -10.92
CA LYS A 87 3.15 -14.34 -11.55
C LYS A 87 2.39 -13.13 -12.10
N LEU A 88 3.05 -11.97 -12.17
CA LEU A 88 2.45 -10.75 -12.74
C LEU A 88 1.81 -10.99 -14.11
N GLY A 89 2.40 -11.87 -14.93
CA GLY A 89 1.85 -12.26 -16.22
C GLY A 89 0.50 -12.99 -16.13
N GLU A 90 0.30 -13.85 -15.13
CA GLU A 90 -0.95 -14.58 -14.93
C GLU A 90 -2.05 -13.66 -14.37
N LEU A 91 -1.69 -12.70 -13.52
CA LEU A 91 -2.59 -11.62 -13.08
C LEU A 91 -3.07 -10.77 -14.26
N ILE A 92 -2.17 -10.45 -15.19
CA ILE A 92 -2.49 -9.72 -16.41
C ILE A 92 -3.40 -10.57 -17.32
N SER A 93 -3.13 -11.86 -17.48
CA SER A 93 -3.98 -12.76 -18.26
C SER A 93 -5.38 -12.88 -17.67
N ILE A 94 -5.52 -13.10 -16.36
CA ILE A 94 -6.82 -13.14 -15.68
C ILE A 94 -7.59 -11.83 -15.88
N TYR A 95 -6.88 -10.69 -15.85
CA TYR A 95 -7.48 -9.38 -16.10
C TYR A 95 -7.92 -9.20 -17.56
N ILE A 96 -7.13 -9.66 -18.53
CA ILE A 96 -7.45 -9.61 -19.97
C ILE A 96 -8.61 -10.55 -20.33
N ASP A 97 -8.65 -11.72 -19.70
CA ASP A 97 -9.63 -12.78 -19.98
C ASP A 97 -10.98 -12.55 -19.28
N ASP A 98 -11.07 -11.54 -18.41
CA ASP A 98 -12.32 -11.14 -17.77
C ASP A 98 -13.19 -10.34 -18.77
N PRO A 99 -14.37 -10.86 -19.15
CA PRO A 99 -15.26 -10.20 -20.11
C PRO A 99 -15.83 -8.86 -19.60
N GLU A 100 -15.75 -8.57 -18.30
CA GLU A 100 -16.11 -7.25 -17.74
C GLU A 100 -14.98 -6.21 -17.88
N ASN A 101 -13.74 -6.63 -18.14
CA ASN A 101 -12.62 -5.73 -18.42
C ASN A 101 -12.63 -5.33 -19.90
N ASP A 102 -13.55 -4.41 -20.18
CA ASP A 102 -13.91 -3.93 -21.50
C ASP A 102 -12.69 -3.60 -22.40
N ARG A 103 -12.75 -4.00 -23.68
CA ARG A 103 -11.68 -3.92 -24.70
C ARG A 103 -11.01 -2.53 -24.81
N LYS A 104 -11.74 -1.46 -24.48
CA LYS A 104 -11.22 -0.08 -24.47
C LYS A 104 -10.06 0.13 -23.49
N THR A 105 -10.09 -0.54 -22.34
CA THR A 105 -9.01 -0.44 -21.34
C THR A 105 -7.74 -1.14 -21.83
N LEU A 106 -7.91 -2.24 -22.57
CA LEU A 106 -6.81 -3.02 -23.15
C LEU A 106 -6.10 -2.29 -24.30
N GLU A 107 -6.84 -1.57 -25.14
CA GLU A 107 -6.24 -0.72 -26.18
C GLU A 107 -5.36 0.37 -25.55
N ILE A 108 -5.82 1.03 -24.49
CA ILE A 108 -5.05 2.08 -23.80
C ILE A 108 -3.79 1.50 -23.14
N VAL A 109 -3.89 0.35 -22.48
CA VAL A 109 -2.72 -0.31 -21.86
C VAL A 109 -1.72 -0.77 -22.92
N SER A 110 -2.19 -1.36 -24.02
CA SER A 110 -1.34 -1.80 -25.13
C SER A 110 -0.60 -0.62 -25.78
N ILE A 111 -1.29 0.50 -26.00
CA ILE A 111 -0.69 1.75 -26.50
C ILE A 111 0.35 2.30 -25.52
N MET A 112 0.08 2.31 -24.22
CA MET A 112 1.06 2.76 -23.22
C MET A 112 2.31 1.88 -23.16
N VAL A 113 2.14 0.55 -23.22
CA VAL A 113 3.27 -0.38 -23.22
C VAL A 113 4.12 -0.20 -24.48
N TYR A 114 3.48 -0.04 -25.64
CA TYR A 114 4.17 0.21 -26.90
C TYR A 114 4.95 1.53 -26.87
N LEU A 115 4.33 2.62 -26.41
CA LEU A 115 4.98 3.93 -26.27
C LEU A 115 6.18 3.87 -25.32
N LYS A 116 6.05 3.15 -24.20
CA LYS A 116 7.13 3.02 -23.21
C LYS A 116 8.30 2.19 -23.73
N LEU A 117 8.04 1.11 -24.46
CA LEU A 117 9.07 0.32 -25.14
C LEU A 117 9.76 1.11 -26.25
N HIS A 118 9.02 1.94 -26.98
CA HIS A 118 9.57 2.80 -28.02
C HIS A 118 10.49 3.89 -27.43
N LEU A 119 10.06 4.53 -26.33
CA LEU A 119 10.89 5.50 -25.59
C LEU A 119 12.18 4.89 -25.04
N ILE A 120 12.12 3.67 -24.50
CA ILE A 120 13.30 2.94 -24.03
C ILE A 120 14.25 2.63 -25.20
N LYS A 121 13.72 2.21 -26.36
CA LYS A 121 14.53 1.97 -27.57
C LYS A 121 15.19 3.25 -28.10
N LEU A 122 14.55 4.40 -27.96
CA LEU A 122 15.13 5.69 -28.35
C LEU A 122 16.25 6.11 -27.38
N GLN A 123 16.08 5.90 -26.07
CA GLN A 123 17.12 6.20 -25.07
C GLN A 123 18.35 5.28 -25.12
N ILE A 124 18.26 4.11 -25.75
CA ILE A 124 19.38 3.16 -25.91
C ILE A 124 20.19 3.45 -27.19
N ASN A 125 19.63 4.21 -28.14
CA ASN A 125 20.27 4.52 -29.43
C ASN A 125 20.84 5.95 -29.52
N GLU A 126 20.86 6.71 -28.41
CA GLU A 126 21.66 7.93 -28.20
C GLU A 126 22.89 7.61 -27.35
#